data_AF-A0A381T5X8-F1
#
_entry.id   AF-A0A381T5X8-F1
#
_cell.length_a   1.000
_cell.length_b   1.000
_cell.length_c   1.000
_cell.angle_alpha   90.00
_cell.angle_beta   90.00
_cell.angle_gamma   90.00
#
_symmetry.space_group_name_H-M   'P 1'
#
loop_
_entity.id
_entity.type
_entity.pdbx_description
1 polymer ?
#
loop_
_entity_poly.entity_id
_entity_poly.type
_entity_poly.pdbx_seq_one_letter_code
_entity_poly.pdbx_strand_id
1 'polypeptide(L)'
;MNLRNGLKMLGAAGIVLCVILLITPVTYSGEDENGPYQDNCGSVVAAANSWDECDVERNGRLTLSLIVGGIGVCFFYGAYLAGKAQKDTREPSDP
;
A
#
# COMPACT_ATOMS: atom_id res chain seq x y z
N MET A 1 -3.65 12.82 -20.52
CA MET A 1 -2.77 11.70 -20.09
C MET A 1 -3.39 10.40 -20.60
N ASN A 2 -2.64 9.49 -21.24
CA ASN A 2 -3.21 8.22 -21.75
C ASN A 2 -3.66 7.33 -20.58
N LEU A 3 -4.84 6.70 -20.70
CA LEU A 3 -5.43 5.84 -19.65
C LEU A 3 -4.44 4.81 -19.10
N ARG A 4 -3.69 4.13 -19.99
CA ARG A 4 -2.64 3.17 -19.63
C ARG A 4 -1.54 3.79 -18.76
N ASN A 5 -1.11 5.01 -19.05
CA ASN A 5 -0.08 5.70 -18.26
C ASN A 5 -0.66 6.17 -16.91
N GLY A 6 -1.93 6.59 -16.88
CA GLY A 6 -2.62 6.92 -15.63
C GLY A 6 -2.71 5.71 -14.68
N LEU A 7 -3.12 4.55 -15.20
CA LEU A 7 -3.19 3.31 -14.43
C LEU A 7 -1.82 2.87 -13.91
N LYS A 8 -0.75 2.98 -14.72
CA LYS A 8 0.62 2.70 -14.25
C LYS A 8 1.07 3.63 -13.13
N MET A 9 0.76 4.93 -13.23
CA MET A 9 1.12 5.90 -12.18
C MET A 9 0.37 5.61 -10.88
N LEU A 10 -0.94 5.31 -10.96
CA LEU A 10 -1.73 4.92 -9.78
C LEU A 10 -1.22 3.62 -9.16
N GLY A 11 -0.87 2.64 -9.99
CA GLY A 11 -0.24 1.40 -9.53
C GLY A 11 1.07 1.67 -8.79
N ALA A 12 1.95 2.49 -9.36
CA ALA A 12 3.22 2.85 -8.74
C ALA A 12 3.01 3.60 -7.42
N ALA A 13 2.08 4.55 -7.37
CA ALA A 13 1.73 5.28 -6.14
C ALA A 13 1.23 4.32 -5.05
N GLY A 14 0.36 3.36 -5.39
CA GLY A 14 -0.12 2.35 -4.46
C GLY A 14 1.01 1.48 -3.89
N ILE A 15 1.96 1.03 -4.73
CA ILE A 15 3.12 0.26 -4.26
C ILE A 15 4.04 1.11 -3.37
N VAL A 16 4.31 2.35 -3.76
CA VAL A 16 5.14 3.27 -2.94
C VAL A 16 4.50 3.51 -1.58
N LEU A 17 3.18 3.78 -1.53
CA LEU A 17 2.45 3.96 -0.28
C LEU A 17 2.45 2.69 0.58
N CYS A 18 2.29 1.51 -0.05
CA CYS A 18 2.40 0.22 0.64
C CYS A 18 3.76 0.07 1.33
N VAL A 19 4.86 0.34 0.62
CA VAL A 19 6.21 0.28 1.18
C VAL A 19 6.41 1.29 2.31
N ILE A 20 5.94 2.53 2.12
CA ILE A 20 6.01 3.56 3.16
C ILE A 20 5.31 3.06 4.43
N LEU A 21 4.09 2.52 4.32
CA LEU A 21 3.34 2.02 5.48
C LEU A 21 4.08 0.91 6.23
N LEU A 22 4.84 0.06 5.53
CA LEU A 22 5.62 -1.02 6.15
C LEU A 22 6.83 -0.53 6.94
N ILE A 23 7.53 0.49 6.42
CA ILE A 23 8.79 0.99 7.00
C ILE A 23 8.57 2.11 8.00
N THR A 24 7.48 2.87 7.89
CA THR A 24 7.21 3.98 8.81
C THR A 24 6.91 3.44 10.21
N PRO A 25 7.47 4.09 11.26
CA PRO A 25 7.16 3.71 12.63
C PRO A 25 5.67 3.84 12.94
N VAL A 26 5.19 2.92 13.76
CA VAL A 26 3.88 2.95 14.37
C VAL A 26 4.06 3.44 15.81
N THR A 27 3.29 4.44 16.20
CA THR A 27 3.28 4.99 17.55
C THR A 27 1.97 4.61 18.19
N TYR A 28 2.03 4.14 19.44
CA TYR A 28 0.86 3.95 20.28
C TYR A 28 0.81 5.08 21.29
N SER A 29 -0.38 5.61 21.56
CA SER A 29 -0.59 6.64 22.58
C SER A 29 -1.74 6.21 23.47
N GLY A 30 -1.49 6.27 24.78
CA GLY A 30 -2.43 5.87 25.82
C GLY A 30 -2.43 6.88 26.97
N GLU A 31 -3.25 6.62 27.98
CA GLU A 31 -3.33 7.42 29.21
C GLU A 31 -3.30 6.46 30.40
N ASP A 32 -2.39 6.70 31.35
CA ASP A 32 -2.28 5.94 32.60
C ASP A 32 -2.43 6.87 33.83
N GLU A 33 -2.19 6.33 35.02
CA GLU A 33 -2.28 7.07 36.28
C GLU A 33 -1.27 8.24 36.37
N ASN A 34 -0.27 8.29 35.49
CA ASN A 34 0.77 9.33 35.41
C ASN A 34 0.53 10.33 34.26
N GLY A 35 -0.52 10.14 33.45
CA GLY A 35 -0.91 11.02 32.35
C GLY A 35 -0.78 10.38 30.96
N PRO A 36 -0.81 11.20 29.89
CA PRO A 36 -0.70 10.69 28.53
C PRO A 36 0.73 10.23 28.24
N TYR A 37 0.88 9.03 27.66
CA TYR A 37 2.15 8.48 27.22
C TYR A 37 2.12 8.13 25.72
N GLN A 38 3.31 8.06 25.12
CA GLN A 38 3.47 7.68 23.73
C GLN A 38 4.68 6.76 23.59
N ASP A 39 4.44 5.56 23.05
CA ASP A 39 5.47 4.56 22.82
C ASP A 39 5.70 4.32 21.34
N ASN A 40 6.96 4.11 20.99
CA ASN A 40 7.36 3.75 19.65
C ASN A 40 7.32 2.22 19.50
N CYS A 41 6.38 1.72 18.70
CA CYS A 41 6.24 0.29 18.42
C CYS A 41 7.21 -0.20 17.33
N GLY A 42 7.98 0.69 16.72
CA GLY A 42 8.80 0.40 15.55
C GLY A 42 7.95 0.27 14.29
N SER A 43 8.53 -0.31 13.24
CA SER A 43 7.84 -0.53 11.97
C SER A 43 7.32 -1.96 11.87
N VAL A 44 6.49 -2.24 10.85
CA VAL A 44 6.00 -3.60 10.60
C VAL A 44 7.16 -4.55 10.27
N VAL A 45 8.18 -4.06 9.56
CA VAL A 45 9.34 -4.86 9.14
C VAL A 45 10.49 -4.88 10.15
N ALA A 46 10.50 -3.94 11.09
CA ALA A 46 11.49 -3.84 12.16
C ALA A 46 10.80 -3.42 13.46
N ALA A 47 10.42 -4.42 14.25
CA ALA A 47 9.82 -4.27 15.57
C ALA A 47 10.84 -3.72 16.57
N ALA A 48 10.47 -2.67 17.31
CA ALA A 48 11.31 -2.11 18.38
C ALA A 48 10.90 -2.63 19.77
N ASN A 49 9.59 -2.79 20.00
CA ASN A 49 8.98 -3.25 21.25
C ASN A 49 7.89 -4.30 20.94
N SER A 50 7.59 -5.24 21.84
CA SER A 50 6.63 -6.35 21.61
C SER A 50 5.49 -6.36 22.64
N TRP A 51 4.93 -5.20 22.95
CA TRP A 51 3.74 -5.10 23.78
C TRP A 51 2.48 -5.44 22.96
N ASP A 52 1.46 -5.98 23.61
CA ASP A 52 0.23 -6.44 22.94
C ASP A 52 -0.43 -5.30 22.15
N GLU A 53 -0.44 -4.08 22.69
CA GLU A 53 -0.98 -2.89 22.01
C GLU A 53 -0.18 -2.55 20.75
N CYS A 54 1.14 -2.66 20.83
CA CYS A 54 2.04 -2.45 19.69
C CYS A 54 1.87 -3.53 18.61
N ASP A 55 1.54 -4.77 18.99
CA ASP A 55 1.24 -5.85 18.04
C ASP A 55 -0.09 -5.62 17.31
N VAL A 56 -1.12 -5.16 18.00
CA VAL A 56 -2.41 -4.80 17.40
C VAL A 56 -2.22 -3.67 16.37
N GLU A 57 -1.56 -2.59 16.75
CA GLU A 57 -1.33 -1.44 15.87
C GLU A 57 -0.46 -1.81 14.66
N ARG A 58 0.59 -2.63 14.84
CA ARG A 58 1.41 -3.13 13.73
C ARG A 58 0.63 -4.05 12.80
N ASN A 59 -0.22 -4.93 13.32
CA ASN A 59 -1.08 -5.79 12.49
C ASN A 59 -2.11 -4.99 11.71
N GLY A 60 -2.68 -3.93 12.30
CA GLY A 60 -3.54 -2.97 11.59
C GLY A 60 -2.80 -2.29 10.44
N ARG A 61 -1.57 -1.83 10.70
CA ARG A 61 -0.69 -1.23 9.68
C ARG A 61 -0.32 -2.21 8.56
N LEU A 62 0.00 -3.46 8.90
CA LEU A 62 0.27 -4.53 7.94
C LEU A 62 -0.94 -4.78 7.05
N THR A 63 -2.13 -4.89 7.64
CA THR A 63 -3.38 -5.10 6.90
C THR A 63 -3.64 -3.95 5.93
N LEU A 64 -3.50 -2.70 6.38
CA LEU A 64 -3.65 -1.52 5.53
C LEU A 64 -2.63 -1.53 4.38
N SER A 65 -1.37 -1.87 4.67
CA SER A 65 -0.32 -1.97 3.66
C SER A 65 -0.67 -3.02 2.59
N LEU A 66 -1.16 -4.20 2.99
CA LEU A 66 -1.58 -5.24 2.06
C LEU A 66 -2.74 -4.79 1.16
N ILE A 67 -3.73 -4.08 1.72
CA ILE A 67 -4.85 -3.53 0.94
C ILE A 67 -4.34 -2.51 -0.09
N VAL A 68 -3.53 -1.55 0.34
CA VAL A 68 -2.99 -0.48 -0.52
C VAL A 68 -2.08 -1.06 -1.61
N GLY A 69 -1.22 -2.02 -1.25
CA GLY A 69 -0.36 -2.74 -2.18
C GLY A 69 -1.18 -3.55 -3.20
N GLY A 70 -2.20 -4.27 -2.74
CA GLY A 70 -3.11 -5.03 -3.59
C GLY A 70 -3.84 -4.13 -4.60
N ILE A 71 -4.34 -2.97 -4.17
CA ILE A 71 -4.93 -1.96 -5.06
C ILE A 71 -3.91 -1.51 -6.11
N GLY A 72 -2.66 -1.25 -5.71
CA GLY A 72 -1.58 -0.90 -6.63
C GLY A 72 -1.34 -1.96 -7.71
N VAL A 73 -1.31 -3.24 -7.33
CA VAL A 73 -1.20 -4.37 -8.27
C VAL A 73 -2.38 -4.43 -9.23
N CYS A 74 -3.61 -4.24 -8.74
CA CYS A 74 -4.82 -4.20 -9.58
C CYS A 74 -4.75 -3.10 -10.64
N PHE A 75 -4.21 -1.92 -10.31
CA PHE A 75 -4.01 -0.84 -11.28
C PHE A 75 -2.98 -1.20 -12.36
N PHE A 76 -1.88 -1.87 -12.01
CA PHE A 76 -0.94 -2.39 -13.01
C PHE A 76 -1.57 -3.43 -13.92
N TYR A 77 -2.38 -4.32 -13.36
CA TYR A 77 -3.13 -5.31 -14.14
C TYR A 77 -4.13 -4.63 -15.10
N GLY A 78 -4.85 -3.62 -14.63
CA GLY A 78 -5.71 -2.79 -15.48
C GLY A 78 -4.93 -2.10 -16.61
N ALA A 79 -3.72 -1.60 -16.34
CA ALA A 79 -2.87 -1.00 -17.36
C ALA A 79 -2.40 -2.02 -18.41
N TYR A 80 -2.18 -3.28 -18.00
CA TYR A 80 -1.87 -4.38 -18.90
C TYR A 80 -3.06 -4.68 -19.83
N LEU A 81 -4.26 -4.85 -19.27
CA LEU A 81 -5.49 -5.09 -20.04
C LEU A 81 -5.78 -3.95 -21.03
N ALA A 82 -5.67 -2.69 -20.60
CA ALA A 82 -5.85 -1.53 -21.46
C ALA A 82 -4.83 -1.50 -22.61
N GLY A 83 -3.58 -1.92 -22.35
CA GLY A 83 -2.56 -2.03 -23.38
C GLY A 83 -2.83 -3.16 -24.37
N LYS A 84 -3.43 -4.27 -23.93
CA LYS A 84 -3.84 -5.38 -24.79
C LYS A 84 -5.00 -4.96 -25.71
N ALA A 85 -6.06 -4.38 -25.15
CA ALA A 85 -7.21 -3.92 -25.94
C ALA A 85 -6.82 -2.89 -27.03
N GLN A 86 -5.88 -1.98 -26.73
CA GLN A 86 -5.37 -1.04 -27.73
C GLN A 86 -4.56 -1.70 -28.86
N LYS A 87 -3.93 -2.86 -28.62
CA LYS A 87 -3.27 -3.64 -29.66
C LYS A 87 -4.31 -4.37 -30.52
N ASP A 88 -5.27 -5.03 -29.89
CA ASP A 88 -6.30 -5.81 -30.57
C ASP A 88 -7.21 -4.94 -31.46
N THR A 89 -7.44 -3.66 -31.09
CA THR A 89 -8.22 -2.71 -31.93
C THR A 89 -7.39 -2.09 -33.06
N ARG A 90 -6.06 -2.22 -33.03
CA ARG A 90 -5.15 -1.64 -34.03
C ARG A 90 -4.66 -2.64 -35.07
N GLU A 91 -4.87 -3.94 -34.87
CA GLU A 91 -4.73 -4.89 -35.97
C GLU A 91 -5.79 -4.55 -37.02
N PRO A 92 -5.41 -4.24 -38.27
CA PRO A 92 -6.38 -4.16 -39.34
C PRO A 92 -6.98 -5.56 -39.45
N SER A 93 -8.30 -5.64 -39.32
CA SER A 93 -9.05 -6.69 -39.99
C SER A 93 -8.73 -6.55 -41.48
N ASP A 94 -7.71 -7.29 -41.95
CA ASP A 94 -7.40 -7.37 -43.37
C ASP A 94 -8.62 -7.93 -44.13
N PRO A 95 -8.80 -7.49 -45.40
CA PRO A 95 -10.08 -7.40 -46.12
C PRO A 95 -10.77 -8.72 -46.48
#